data_AF-A0A347ST44-F1
#
_entry.id   AF-A0A347ST44-F1
#
_cell.length_a   1.000
_cell.length_b   1.000
_cell.length_c   1.000
_cell.angle_alpha   90.00
_cell.angle_beta   90.00
_cell.angle_gamma   90.00
#
_symmetry.space_group_name_H-M   'P 1'
#
loop_
_entity.id
_entity.type
_entity.pdbx_description
1 polymer ?
#
loop_
_entity_poly.entity_id
_entity_poly.type
_entity_poly.pdbx_seq_one_letter_code
_entity_poly.pdbx_strand_id
1 'polypeptide(L)' 'MDVDLDAIKQADYDITTPVVITNSSEFSEVTIPSQTTVTNDDILLYTIK' A
#
# COMPACT_ATOMS: atom_id res chain seq x y z
N MET A 1 -5.97 -11.71 -7.30
CA MET A 1 -5.81 -12.67 -6.19
C MET A 1 -6.82 -12.22 -5.17
N ASP A 2 -7.86 -13.01 -4.95
CA ASP A 2 -8.95 -12.59 -4.07
C ASP A 2 -8.64 -13.05 -2.64
N VAL A 3 -8.76 -12.13 -1.69
CA VAL A 3 -8.53 -12.36 -0.27
C VAL A 3 -9.87 -12.28 0.44
N ASP A 4 -10.18 -13.26 1.27
CA ASP A 4 -11.38 -13.26 2.10
C ASP A 4 -11.18 -12.36 3.33
N LEU A 5 -11.53 -11.09 3.17
CA LEU A 5 -11.42 -10.10 4.26
C LEU A 5 -12.37 -10.38 5.43
N ASP A 6 -13.48 -11.08 5.19
CA ASP A 6 -14.46 -11.36 6.24
C ASP A 6 -13.93 -12.45 7.17
N ALA A 7 -13.31 -13.49 6.63
CA ALA A 7 -12.63 -14.51 7.43
C ALA A 7 -11.47 -13.92 8.26
N ILE A 8 -10.68 -13.00 7.69
CA ILE A 8 -9.56 -12.34 8.38
C ILE A 8 -10.06 -11.49 9.55
N LYS A 9 -11.11 -10.70 9.32
CA LYS A 9 -11.75 -9.89 10.38
C LYS A 9 -12.38 -10.76 11.47
N GLN A 10 -13.04 -11.86 11.11
CA GLN A 10 -13.61 -12.80 12.08
C GLN A 10 -12.55 -13.47 12.96
N ALA A 11 -11.35 -13.67 12.41
CA ALA A 11 -10.21 -14.20 13.14
C ALA A 11 -9.42 -13.13 13.93
N ASP A 12 -9.89 -11.87 13.96
CA ASP A 12 -9.30 -10.74 14.70
C ASP A 12 -7.85 -10.41 14.30
N TYR A 13 -7.51 -10.66 13.03
CA TYR A 13 -6.22 -10.26 12.48
C TYR A 13 -6.25 -8.81 11.95
N ASP A 14 -5.10 -8.14 12.04
CA ASP A 14 -4.93 -6.82 11.43
C ASP A 14 -5.05 -6.91 9.90
N ILE A 15 -5.88 -6.04 9.33
CA ILE A 15 -6.13 -5.94 7.89
C ILE A 15 -5.25 -4.88 7.21
N THR A 16 -4.41 -4.19 7.99
CA THR A 16 -3.48 -3.18 7.48
C THR A 16 -2.44 -3.84 6.58
N THR A 17 -2.46 -3.50 5.30
CA THR A 17 -1.50 -4.02 4.31
C THR A 17 -0.40 -2.97 4.07
N PRO A 18 0.82 -3.15 4.59
CA PRO A 18 1.90 -2.19 4.37
C PRO A 18 2.42 -2.28 2.93
N VAL A 19 2.63 -1.13 2.31
CA VAL A 19 3.29 -0.99 1.00
C VAL A 19 4.63 -0.32 1.23
N VAL A 20 5.73 -0.99 0.86
CA VAL A 20 7.10 -0.55 1.21
C VAL A 20 8.00 -0.64 -0.01
N ILE A 21 8.84 0.39 -0.20
CA ILE A 21 9.94 0.39 -1.16
C ILE A 21 11.20 -0.13 -0.45
N THR A 22 11.69 -1.30 -0.85
CA THR A 22 12.83 -1.96 -0.17
C THR A 22 14.18 -1.46 -0.68
N ASN A 23 14.25 -0.92 -1.89
CA ASN A 23 15.45 -0.34 -2.52
C ASN A 23 15.41 1.20 -2.50
N SER A 24 14.95 1.80 -1.39
CA SER A 24 14.75 3.25 -1.28
C SER A 24 16.01 4.08 -1.55
N SER A 25 17.22 3.52 -1.36
CA SER A 25 18.49 4.16 -1.67
C SER A 25 18.71 4.45 -3.16
N GLU A 26 17.93 3.85 -4.05
CA GLU A 26 18.01 4.06 -5.51
C GLU A 26 17.22 5.29 -6.00
N PHE A 27 16.51 5.97 -5.09
CA PHE A 27 15.62 7.08 -5.42
C PHE A 27 16.00 8.33 -4.63
N SER A 28 15.99 9.48 -5.30
CA SER A 28 16.22 10.78 -4.68
C SER A 28 14.98 11.30 -3.94
N GLU A 29 13.78 10.90 -4.37
CA GLU A 29 12.52 11.31 -3.75
C GLU A 29 11.44 10.21 -3.85
N VAL A 30 10.61 10.12 -2.81
CA VAL A 30 9.37 9.34 -2.80
C VAL A 30 8.22 10.26 -2.40
N THR A 31 7.21 10.39 -3.25
CA THR A 31 6.04 11.24 -3.01
C THR A 31 4.80 10.38 -2.82
N ILE A 32 4.02 10.70 -1.77
CA ILE A 32 2.75 10.04 -1.47
C ILE A 32 1.61 10.97 -1.90
N PRO A 33 0.63 10.52 -2.70
CA PRO A 33 -0.55 11.31 -3.01
C PRO A 33 -1.32 11.69 -1.74
N SER A 34 -2.03 12.83 -1.77
CA SER A 34 -2.84 13.29 -0.63
C SER A 34 -4.16 12.53 -0.45
N GLN A 35 -4.51 11.62 -1.36
CA GLN A 35 -5.73 10.84 -1.26
C GLN A 35 -5.65 9.85 -0.10
N THR A 36 -6.74 9.77 0.68
CA THR A 36 -6.84 8.87 1.83
C THR A 36 -7.69 7.63 1.54
N THR A 37 -8.45 7.66 0.44
CA THR A 37 -9.23 6.54 -0.08
C THR A 37 -8.73 6.21 -1.48
N VAL A 38 -8.51 4.94 -1.76
CA VAL A 38 -7.90 4.44 -3.00
C VAL A 38 -8.75 3.31 -3.56
N THR A 39 -8.68 3.12 -4.87
CA THR A 39 -9.13 1.94 -5.59
C THR A 39 -7.94 1.08 -5.98
N ASN A 40 -8.18 -0.15 -6.44
CA ASN A 40 -7.11 -1.08 -6.80
C ASN A 40 -6.20 -0.59 -7.94
N ASP A 41 -6.68 0.37 -8.74
CA ASP A 41 -5.95 0.91 -9.89
C ASP A 41 -5.21 2.22 -9.58
N ASP A 42 -5.37 2.76 -8.37
CA ASP A 42 -4.74 4.03 -7.97
C ASP A 42 -3.25 3.85 -7.65
N ILE A 43 -2.46 4.85 -8.01
CA ILE A 43 -1.03 4.89 -7.71
C ILE A 43 -0.82 5.39 -6.28
N LEU A 44 -0.17 4.58 -5.44
CA LEU A 44 0.06 4.91 -4.02
C LEU A 44 1.38 5.66 -3.76
N LEU A 45 2.38 5.47 -4.61
CA LEU A 45 3.74 6.00 -4.41
C LEU A 45 4.33 6.41 -5.76
N TYR A 46 4.88 7.63 -5.83
CA TYR A 46 5.70 8.09 -6.95
C TYR A 46 7.17 8.09 -6.51
N THR A 47 8.06 7.69 -7.41
CA THR A 47 9.50 7.72 -7.16
C THR A 47 10.21 8.56 -8.22
N ILE A 48 11.21 9.32 -7.79
CA ILE A 48 12.11 10.06 -8.67
C ILE A 48 13.50 9.44 -8.49
N LYS A 49 14.15 9.10 -9.61
CA LYS A 49 15.54 8.65 -9.60
C LYS A 49 16.46 9.85 -9.48
#